data_AF-A0A0H3M7J6-F1
#
_entry.id   AF-A0A0H3M7J6-F1
#
_cell.length_a   1.000
_cell.length_b   1.000
_cell.length_c   1.000
_cell.angle_alpha   90.00
_cell.angle_beta   90.00
_cell.angle_gamma   90.00
#
_symmetry.space_group_name_H-M   'P 1'
#
loop_
_entity.id
_entity.type
_entity.pdbx_description
1 polymer ?
#
loop_
_entity_poly.entity_id
_entity_poly.type
_entity_poly.pdbx_seq_one_letter_code
_entity_poly.pdbx_strand_id
1 'polypeptide(L)'
;MLDGDKSRLIERTVNEYDELYKRNKGSFSVKDNMLLDVFLYMFLIMNICCIVILSNHSSFFVPVFSGKLGLFNKNIPLCFSIALVAIVPITILFLVLLCRKYKVQSVKHSLVDKGVIFTKHLADYVRDLEINSRRIDSVIASLRRELDTLIIKQNELSEMCESRVNGFDLQLQKLTEDTKCAVAGVAARFANSDSQIQELSSRLQRLCADSKNSSESIERYVSAVGNLVQQQVDRFTEKAEFLKQLYRHLTVEVSSLNELKDVMRKCVEYVENKPHLKKSARRFLSNSKIWNICSNLKELLSRAEQGLTSEDLIINWAQDIVKILDKYKLNEFNEEDLSSCKDDEERSFVKNLLFVEFPILQINTLRLVVNMRQEILKRSCAAAQGFAESIISSCTTDDSVVGSGRLMPALSVHTAGIDDHSVTEGDDDYSSREVMVEHMTSKTHKSSRPTSSL
;
A
#
# COMPACT_ATOMS: atom_id res chain seq x y z
N MET A 1 -80.41 -44.04 43.37
CA MET A 1 -81.24 -44.53 44.47
C MET A 1 -82.51 -45.08 43.86
N LEU A 2 -82.63 -46.41 43.81
CA LEU A 2 -83.74 -47.10 43.17
C LEU A 2 -84.94 -47.15 44.14
N ASP A 3 -86.08 -46.66 43.67
CA ASP A 3 -87.37 -46.60 44.36
C ASP A 3 -87.67 -47.87 45.17
N GLY A 4 -87.90 -47.68 46.48
CA GLY A 4 -88.29 -48.76 47.40
C GLY A 4 -89.54 -49.52 46.97
N ASP A 5 -90.38 -48.90 46.13
CA ASP A 5 -91.58 -49.52 45.58
C ASP A 5 -91.29 -50.54 44.49
N LYS A 6 -90.20 -50.39 43.71
CA LYS A 6 -89.79 -51.39 42.71
C LYS A 6 -89.15 -52.61 43.37
N SER A 7 -88.38 -52.41 44.45
CA SER A 7 -87.82 -53.51 45.25
C SER A 7 -88.93 -54.33 45.92
N ARG A 8 -89.94 -53.67 46.49
CA ARG A 8 -91.11 -54.33 47.09
C ARG A 8 -91.94 -55.09 46.05
N LEU A 9 -92.05 -54.58 44.82
CA LEU A 9 -92.77 -55.27 43.75
C LEU A 9 -92.03 -56.56 43.32
N ILE A 10 -90.70 -56.51 43.24
CA ILE A 10 -89.87 -57.69 42.96
C ILE A 10 -89.99 -58.72 44.08
N GLU A 11 -89.92 -58.29 45.34
CA GLU A 11 -90.06 -59.17 46.51
C GLU A 11 -91.45 -59.84 46.57
N ARG A 12 -92.52 -59.10 46.25
CA ARG A 12 -93.88 -59.66 46.11
C ARG A 12 -93.99 -60.67 44.97
N THR A 13 -93.36 -60.38 43.84
CA THR A 13 -93.39 -61.26 42.66
C THR A 13 -92.57 -62.53 42.90
N VAL A 14 -91.45 -62.44 43.63
CA VAL A 14 -90.64 -63.58 44.07
C VAL A 14 -91.40 -64.44 45.08
N ASN A 15 -92.10 -63.84 46.04
CA ASN A 15 -92.94 -64.56 47.01
C ASN A 15 -94.16 -65.23 46.35
N GLU A 16 -94.81 -64.60 45.38
CA GLU A 16 -95.87 -65.23 44.57
C GLU A 16 -95.33 -66.40 43.73
N TYR A 17 -94.08 -66.31 43.25
CA TYR A 17 -93.42 -67.40 42.53
C TYR A 17 -93.03 -68.57 43.45
N ASP A 18 -92.59 -68.28 44.68
CA ASP A 18 -92.24 -69.31 45.69
C ASP A 18 -93.50 -70.04 46.20
N GLU A 19 -94.63 -69.35 46.34
CA GLU A 19 -95.91 -69.99 46.65
C GLU A 19 -96.43 -70.85 45.50
N LEU A 20 -96.32 -70.40 44.25
CA LEU A 20 -96.69 -71.19 43.06
C LEU A 20 -95.79 -72.41 42.88
N TYR A 21 -94.50 -72.30 43.24
CA TYR A 21 -93.54 -73.40 43.22
C TYR A 21 -93.85 -74.45 44.31
N LYS A 22 -94.25 -74.02 45.51
CA LYS A 22 -94.67 -74.93 46.60
C LYS A 22 -96.00 -75.64 46.32
N ARG A 23 -96.91 -75.01 45.55
CA ARG A 23 -98.26 -75.53 45.27
C ARG A 23 -98.33 -76.58 44.15
N ASN A 24 -97.33 -76.64 43.27
CA ASN A 24 -97.27 -77.57 42.13
C ASN A 24 -96.34 -78.77 42.34
N LYS A 25 -96.14 -79.20 43.59
CA LYS A 25 -95.27 -80.33 43.98
C LYS A 25 -95.83 -81.73 43.59
N GLY A 26 -96.85 -81.79 42.74
CA GLY A 26 -97.55 -83.02 42.38
C GLY A 26 -97.74 -83.16 40.87
N SER A 27 -97.04 -84.13 40.30
CA SER A 27 -97.15 -84.66 38.93
C SER A 27 -96.45 -83.89 37.80
N PHE A 28 -95.71 -84.65 37.00
CA PHE A 28 -94.90 -84.35 35.81
C PHE A 28 -93.42 -84.00 36.03
N SER A 29 -92.56 -84.81 35.38
CA SER A 29 -91.08 -84.88 35.39
C SER A 29 -90.35 -83.61 35.89
N VAL A 30 -90.14 -83.53 37.20
CA VAL A 30 -89.43 -82.41 37.86
C VAL A 30 -87.94 -82.39 37.50
N LYS A 31 -87.34 -83.55 37.18
CA LYS A 31 -85.92 -83.63 36.82
C LYS A 31 -85.63 -82.97 35.46
N ASP A 32 -86.47 -83.18 34.45
CA ASP A 32 -86.22 -82.64 33.11
C ASP A 32 -86.48 -81.13 33.02
N ASN A 33 -87.50 -80.61 33.71
CA ASN A 33 -87.81 -79.18 33.69
C ASN A 33 -86.86 -78.34 34.56
N MET A 34 -86.40 -78.85 35.71
CA MET A 34 -85.34 -78.16 36.47
C MET A 34 -84.01 -78.16 35.71
N LEU A 35 -83.63 -79.27 35.08
CA LEU A 35 -82.45 -79.30 34.21
C LEU A 35 -82.60 -78.32 33.04
N LEU A 36 -83.77 -78.25 32.42
CA LEU A 36 -84.04 -77.30 31.33
C LEU A 36 -83.89 -75.86 31.81
N ASP A 37 -84.45 -75.50 32.97
CA ASP A 37 -84.35 -74.14 33.53
C ASP A 37 -82.93 -73.77 33.94
N VAL A 38 -82.19 -74.72 34.53
CA VAL A 38 -80.76 -74.55 34.84
C VAL A 38 -79.95 -74.36 33.56
N PHE A 39 -80.20 -75.14 32.49
CA PHE A 39 -79.53 -74.96 31.21
C PHE A 39 -79.88 -73.62 30.56
N LEU A 40 -81.15 -73.22 30.57
CA LEU A 40 -81.60 -71.94 30.02
C LEU A 40 -80.93 -70.76 30.74
N TYR A 41 -80.79 -70.85 32.06
CA TYR A 41 -80.10 -69.87 32.88
C TYR A 41 -78.58 -69.86 32.62
N MET A 42 -77.94 -71.02 32.52
CA MET A 42 -76.51 -71.13 32.16
C MET A 42 -76.24 -70.58 30.75
N PHE A 43 -77.11 -70.84 29.77
CA PHE A 43 -76.98 -70.28 28.43
C PHE A 43 -77.26 -68.78 28.37
N LEU A 44 -78.17 -68.26 29.19
CA LEU A 44 -78.38 -66.81 29.34
C LEU A 44 -77.13 -66.13 29.89
N ILE A 45 -76.54 -66.68 30.96
CA ILE A 45 -75.30 -66.16 31.54
C ILE A 45 -74.17 -66.22 30.51
N MET A 46 -74.00 -67.35 29.81
CA MET A 46 -72.98 -67.49 28.77
C MET A 46 -73.19 -66.48 27.63
N ASN A 47 -74.43 -66.23 27.20
CA ASN A 47 -74.74 -65.19 26.21
C ASN A 47 -74.38 -63.79 26.70
N ILE A 48 -74.72 -63.45 27.94
CA ILE A 48 -74.36 -62.15 28.54
C ILE A 48 -72.83 -62.00 28.61
N CYS A 49 -72.11 -63.05 29.04
CA CYS A 49 -70.65 -63.05 29.06
C CYS A 49 -70.06 -62.87 27.65
N CYS A 50 -70.57 -63.55 26.64
CA CYS A 50 -70.15 -63.36 25.25
C CYS A 50 -70.41 -61.93 24.77
N ILE A 51 -71.58 -61.34 25.06
CA ILE A 51 -71.92 -59.95 24.68
C ILE A 51 -70.98 -58.95 25.38
N VAL A 52 -70.69 -59.14 26.66
CA VAL A 52 -69.78 -58.27 27.42
C VAL A 52 -68.36 -58.33 26.86
N ILE A 53 -67.84 -59.53 26.56
CA ILE A 53 -66.51 -59.71 25.95
C ILE A 53 -66.46 -59.07 24.56
N LEU A 54 -67.51 -59.25 23.74
CA LEU A 54 -67.63 -58.66 22.41
C LEU A 54 -67.74 -57.12 22.46
N SER A 55 -68.44 -56.57 23.45
CA SER A 55 -68.58 -55.13 23.67
C SER A 55 -67.26 -54.48 24.11
N ASN A 56 -66.53 -55.12 25.01
CA ASN A 56 -65.24 -54.63 25.52
C ASN A 56 -64.14 -54.60 24.42
N HIS A 57 -64.30 -55.41 23.38
CA HIS A 57 -63.39 -55.50 22.24
C HIS A 57 -64.05 -55.06 20.91
N SER A 58 -65.00 -54.13 20.99
CA SER A 58 -65.80 -53.65 19.84
C SER A 58 -64.99 -53.04 18.69
N SER A 59 -63.77 -52.56 18.94
CA SER A 59 -62.85 -52.06 17.91
C SER A 59 -62.42 -53.11 16.88
N PHE A 60 -62.51 -54.40 17.21
CA PHE A 60 -62.12 -55.50 16.32
C PHE A 60 -63.27 -56.05 15.45
N PHE A 61 -64.52 -55.61 15.68
CA PHE A 61 -65.67 -56.04 14.87
C PHE A 61 -65.55 -55.66 13.40
N VAL A 62 -65.33 -54.37 13.12
CA VAL A 62 -65.29 -53.85 11.74
C VAL A 62 -64.12 -54.44 10.93
N PRO A 63 -62.89 -54.56 11.48
CA PRO A 63 -61.77 -55.19 10.78
C PRO A 63 -61.96 -56.69 10.47
N VAL A 64 -62.62 -57.45 11.34
CA VAL A 64 -62.85 -58.89 11.15
C VAL A 64 -63.94 -59.16 10.12
N PHE A 65 -65.09 -58.45 10.19
CA PHE A 65 -66.18 -58.62 9.23
C PHE A 65 -65.88 -58.04 7.84
N SER A 66 -64.96 -57.08 7.73
CA SER A 66 -64.47 -56.57 6.44
C SER A 66 -63.42 -57.46 5.78
N GLY A 67 -63.05 -58.60 6.38
CA GLY A 67 -62.08 -59.55 5.83
C GLY A 67 -60.62 -59.11 5.92
N LYS A 68 -60.34 -57.97 6.56
CA LYS A 68 -58.97 -57.43 6.71
C LYS A 68 -58.15 -58.18 7.76
N LEU A 69 -58.80 -58.82 8.75
CA LEU A 69 -58.15 -59.65 9.76
C LEU A 69 -58.81 -61.03 9.86
N GLY A 70 -58.00 -62.08 9.78
CA GLY A 70 -58.47 -63.46 10.01
C GLY A 70 -58.90 -63.69 11.45
N LEU A 71 -59.96 -64.49 11.66
CA LEU A 71 -60.60 -64.73 12.96
C LEU A 71 -59.64 -65.23 14.05
N PHE A 72 -58.54 -65.90 13.68
CA PHE A 72 -57.50 -66.41 14.59
C PHE A 72 -56.12 -65.82 14.29
N ASN A 73 -56.05 -64.51 14.05
CA ASN A 73 -54.79 -63.82 13.84
C ASN A 73 -54.10 -63.49 15.19
N LYS A 74 -52.75 -63.44 15.21
CA LYS A 74 -51.95 -63.11 16.41
C LYS A 74 -52.31 -61.76 17.05
N ASN A 75 -52.91 -60.86 16.26
CA ASN A 75 -53.25 -59.50 16.68
C ASN A 75 -54.66 -59.38 17.30
N ILE A 76 -55.43 -60.47 17.40
CA ILE A 76 -56.78 -60.48 17.98
C ILE A 76 -56.76 -61.27 19.30
N PRO A 77 -57.36 -60.76 20.39
CA PRO A 77 -57.49 -61.53 21.62
C PRO A 77 -58.25 -62.83 21.38
N LEU A 78 -57.67 -63.97 21.78
CA LEU A 78 -58.27 -65.30 21.63
C LEU A 78 -59.71 -65.34 22.20
N CYS A 79 -59.95 -64.63 23.31
CA CYS A 79 -61.26 -64.52 23.96
C CYS A 79 -62.33 -63.89 23.07
N PHE A 80 -61.98 -62.92 22.22
CA PHE A 80 -62.90 -62.28 21.28
C PHE A 80 -63.31 -63.27 20.17
N SER A 81 -62.34 -63.98 19.59
CA SER A 81 -62.59 -64.98 18.56
C SER A 81 -63.46 -66.13 19.06
N ILE A 82 -63.19 -66.63 20.28
CA ILE A 82 -63.99 -67.67 20.91
C ILE A 82 -65.41 -67.17 21.21
N ALA A 83 -65.56 -65.95 21.75
CA ALA A 83 -66.87 -65.37 22.04
C ALA A 83 -67.72 -65.16 20.77
N LEU A 84 -67.10 -64.73 19.67
CA LEU A 84 -67.76 -64.52 18.39
C LEU A 84 -68.23 -65.84 17.74
N VAL A 85 -67.44 -66.91 17.84
CA VAL A 85 -67.84 -68.24 17.36
C VAL A 85 -68.90 -68.86 18.26
N ALA A 86 -68.81 -68.66 19.59
CA ALA A 86 -69.70 -69.29 20.56
C ALA A 86 -71.08 -68.64 20.63
N ILE A 87 -71.21 -67.33 20.38
CA ILE A 87 -72.49 -66.63 20.55
C ILE A 87 -73.59 -67.16 19.62
N VAL A 88 -73.26 -67.54 18.37
CA VAL A 88 -74.24 -68.01 17.40
C VAL A 88 -74.83 -69.38 17.79
N PRO A 89 -74.03 -70.44 18.07
CA PRO A 89 -74.55 -71.71 18.58
C PRO A 89 -75.29 -71.54 19.91
N ILE A 90 -74.79 -70.73 20.85
CA ILE A 90 -75.41 -70.54 22.17
C ILE A 90 -76.77 -69.86 22.03
N THR A 91 -76.89 -68.84 21.17
CA THR A 91 -78.17 -68.15 20.93
C THR A 91 -79.18 -69.06 20.23
N ILE A 92 -78.75 -69.87 19.26
CA ILE A 92 -79.61 -70.86 18.60
C ILE A 92 -80.06 -71.92 19.61
N LEU A 93 -79.16 -72.46 20.43
CA LEU A 93 -79.50 -73.46 21.45
C LEU A 93 -80.45 -72.87 22.50
N PHE A 94 -80.23 -71.63 22.91
CA PHE A 94 -81.11 -70.89 23.82
C PHE A 94 -82.51 -70.72 23.23
N LEU A 95 -82.63 -70.33 21.96
CA LEU A 95 -83.90 -70.23 21.24
C LEU A 95 -84.59 -71.59 21.07
N VAL A 96 -83.85 -72.66 20.75
CA VAL A 96 -84.39 -74.02 20.63
C VAL A 96 -84.90 -74.53 21.99
N LEU A 97 -84.17 -74.27 23.08
CA LEU A 97 -84.59 -74.62 24.44
C LEU A 97 -85.79 -73.79 24.91
N LEU A 98 -85.85 -72.49 24.55
CA LEU A 98 -87.02 -71.64 24.76
C LEU A 98 -88.25 -72.13 24.00
N CYS A 99 -88.10 -72.45 22.71
CA CYS A 99 -89.17 -73.03 21.90
C CYS A 99 -89.60 -74.38 22.47
N ARG A 100 -88.68 -75.21 22.95
CA ARG A 100 -89.00 -76.49 23.59
C ARG A 100 -89.73 -76.29 24.93
N LYS A 101 -89.35 -75.31 25.74
CA LYS A 101 -90.05 -74.92 26.98
C LYS A 101 -91.46 -74.40 26.69
N TYR A 102 -91.62 -73.53 25.69
CA TYR A 102 -92.92 -73.00 25.28
C TYR A 102 -93.85 -74.08 24.70
N LYS A 103 -93.29 -75.10 24.03
CA LYS A 103 -94.05 -76.24 23.50
C LYS A 103 -94.49 -77.23 24.60
N VAL A 104 -93.91 -77.16 25.81
CA VAL A 104 -94.21 -78.02 26.96
C VAL A 104 -95.16 -77.34 27.98
N GLN A 105 -95.45 -76.04 27.85
CA GLN A 105 -96.44 -75.31 28.67
C GLN A 105 -97.76 -75.07 27.92
N SER A 106 -98.36 -76.12 27.36
CA SER A 106 -99.74 -76.09 26.85
C SER A 106 -100.75 -76.45 27.95
N VAL A 107 -100.97 -75.59 28.95
CA VAL A 107 -102.22 -75.64 29.72
C VAL A 107 -102.71 -74.22 30.03
N LYS A 108 -103.93 -73.96 29.55
CA LYS A 108 -104.73 -72.74 29.59
C LYS A 108 -105.08 -72.27 31.02
N HIS A 109 -105.41 -70.97 31.07
CA HIS A 109 -106.24 -70.26 32.05
C HIS A 109 -105.58 -69.68 33.32
N SER A 110 -104.73 -68.66 33.15
CA SER A 110 -104.73 -67.46 34.03
C SER A 110 -104.08 -66.20 33.41
N LEU A 111 -103.79 -66.20 32.10
CA LEU A 111 -102.96 -65.17 31.44
C LEU A 111 -103.74 -63.98 30.84
N VAL A 112 -105.07 -63.98 30.90
CA VAL A 112 -105.89 -62.96 30.21
C VAL A 112 -105.94 -61.64 30.98
N ASP A 113 -105.89 -61.65 32.33
CA ASP A 113 -105.95 -60.41 33.12
C ASP A 113 -104.58 -59.75 33.37
N LYS A 114 -103.50 -60.52 33.53
CA LYS A 114 -102.13 -59.97 33.65
C LYS A 114 -101.51 -59.58 32.29
N GLY A 115 -102.03 -60.11 31.18
CA GLY A 115 -101.62 -59.78 29.82
C GLY A 115 -102.00 -58.35 29.40
N VAL A 116 -103.13 -57.82 29.86
CA VAL A 116 -103.60 -56.45 29.52
C VAL A 116 -102.72 -55.37 30.17
N ILE A 117 -102.21 -55.61 31.38
CA ILE A 117 -101.29 -54.70 32.08
C ILE A 117 -99.90 -54.74 31.42
N PHE A 118 -99.44 -55.92 31.03
CA PHE A 118 -98.16 -56.09 30.31
C PHE A 118 -98.21 -55.46 28.91
N THR A 119 -99.30 -55.64 28.14
CA THR A 119 -99.44 -55.01 26.82
C THR A 119 -99.54 -53.49 26.91
N LYS A 120 -100.18 -52.94 27.95
CA LYS A 120 -100.20 -51.49 28.19
C LYS A 120 -98.81 -50.95 28.54
N HIS A 121 -98.10 -51.56 29.49
CA HIS A 121 -96.73 -51.14 29.84
C HIS A 121 -95.74 -51.35 28.69
N LEU A 122 -95.89 -52.40 27.89
CA LEU A 122 -95.10 -52.64 26.68
C LEU A 122 -95.40 -51.58 25.62
N ALA A 123 -96.67 -51.21 25.42
CA ALA A 123 -97.05 -50.14 24.49
C ALA A 123 -96.50 -48.77 24.93
N ASP A 124 -96.50 -48.47 26.22
CA ASP A 124 -95.91 -47.24 26.75
C ASP A 124 -94.37 -47.26 26.64
N TYR A 125 -93.71 -48.40 26.91
CA TYR A 125 -92.26 -48.56 26.69
C TYR A 125 -91.87 -48.45 25.21
N VAL A 126 -92.66 -49.03 24.30
CA VAL A 126 -92.45 -48.94 22.85
C VAL A 126 -92.61 -47.49 22.40
N ARG A 127 -93.60 -46.77 22.93
CA ARG A 127 -93.80 -45.33 22.64
C ARG A 127 -92.63 -44.49 23.15
N ASP A 128 -92.14 -44.74 24.37
CA ASP A 128 -90.97 -44.04 24.92
C ASP A 128 -89.70 -44.38 24.14
N LEU A 129 -89.54 -45.63 23.70
CA LEU A 129 -88.43 -46.06 22.84
C LEU A 129 -88.50 -45.37 21.47
N GLU A 130 -89.69 -45.24 20.89
CA GLU A 130 -89.90 -44.55 19.61
C GLU A 130 -89.62 -43.05 19.71
N ILE A 131 -90.07 -42.39 20.80
CA ILE A 131 -89.76 -40.99 21.07
C ILE A 131 -88.25 -40.79 21.24
N ASN A 132 -87.58 -41.67 21.98
CA ASN A 132 -86.13 -41.62 22.16
C ASN A 132 -85.37 -41.93 20.86
N SER A 133 -85.85 -42.86 20.04
CA SER A 133 -85.29 -43.14 18.71
C SER A 133 -85.34 -41.89 17.83
N ARG A 134 -86.51 -41.23 17.74
CA ARG A 134 -86.65 -39.98 16.98
C ARG A 134 -85.75 -38.86 17.51
N ARG A 135 -85.57 -38.78 18.83
CA ARG A 135 -84.64 -37.83 19.46
C ARG A 135 -83.19 -38.13 19.10
N ILE A 136 -82.79 -39.41 19.11
CA ILE A 136 -81.45 -39.85 18.70
C ILE A 136 -81.24 -39.56 17.21
N ASP A 137 -82.21 -39.84 16.35
CA ASP A 137 -82.13 -39.54 14.91
C ASP A 137 -81.97 -38.03 14.66
N SER A 138 -82.68 -37.19 15.42
CA SER A 138 -82.52 -35.73 15.38
C SER A 138 -81.11 -35.29 15.79
N VAL A 139 -80.55 -35.86 16.86
CA VAL A 139 -79.17 -35.59 17.31
C VAL A 139 -78.16 -36.07 16.27
N ILE A 140 -78.33 -37.26 15.69
CA ILE A 140 -77.48 -37.78 14.62
C ILE A 140 -77.50 -36.84 13.42
N ALA A 141 -78.68 -36.35 13.02
CA ALA A 141 -78.81 -35.40 11.92
C ALA A 141 -78.12 -34.05 12.23
N SER A 142 -78.17 -33.59 13.48
CA SER A 142 -77.44 -32.37 13.91
C SER A 142 -75.93 -32.57 13.88
N LEU A 143 -75.43 -33.67 14.45
CA LEU A 143 -74.00 -34.00 14.47
C LEU A 143 -73.44 -34.21 13.06
N ARG A 144 -74.23 -34.78 12.14
CA ARG A 144 -73.83 -34.88 10.73
C ARG A 144 -73.64 -33.51 10.08
N ARG A 145 -74.57 -32.57 10.31
CA ARG A 145 -74.44 -31.18 9.81
C ARG A 145 -73.22 -30.46 10.39
N GLU A 146 -72.94 -30.65 11.68
CA GLU A 146 -71.74 -30.10 12.31
C GLU A 146 -70.46 -30.71 11.74
N LEU A 147 -70.44 -32.03 11.51
CA LEU A 147 -69.32 -32.72 10.86
C LEU A 147 -69.08 -32.20 9.44
N ASP A 148 -70.13 -32.05 8.64
CA ASP A 148 -70.02 -31.50 7.27
C ASP A 148 -69.47 -30.07 7.31
N THR A 149 -69.93 -29.24 8.26
CA THR A 149 -69.41 -27.89 8.46
C THR A 149 -67.93 -27.89 8.87
N LEU A 150 -67.52 -28.84 9.72
CA LEU A 150 -66.14 -28.98 10.15
C LEU A 150 -65.22 -29.42 9.00
N ILE A 151 -65.68 -30.34 8.14
CA ILE A 151 -64.95 -30.77 6.95
C ILE A 151 -64.72 -29.59 6.00
N ILE A 152 -65.75 -28.77 5.76
CA ILE A 152 -65.62 -27.57 4.91
C ILE A 152 -64.58 -26.61 5.50
N LYS A 153 -64.68 -26.28 6.79
CA LYS A 153 -63.71 -25.38 7.46
C LYS A 153 -62.28 -25.94 7.46
N GLN A 154 -62.14 -27.26 7.59
CA GLN A 154 -60.83 -27.91 7.52
C GLN A 154 -60.22 -27.78 6.12
N ASN A 155 -61.03 -27.97 5.06
CA ASN A 155 -60.57 -27.80 3.68
C ASN A 155 -60.20 -26.35 3.38
N GLU A 156 -61.03 -25.38 3.78
CA GLU A 156 -60.73 -23.95 3.63
C GLU A 156 -59.43 -23.55 4.34
N LEU A 157 -59.21 -24.06 5.57
CA LEU A 157 -57.98 -23.81 6.31
C LEU A 157 -56.78 -24.47 5.63
N SER A 158 -56.94 -25.68 5.08
CA SER A 158 -55.90 -26.39 4.34
C SER A 158 -55.48 -25.63 3.10
N GLU A 159 -56.44 -25.17 2.28
CA GLU A 159 -56.17 -24.35 1.09
C GLU A 159 -55.50 -23.02 1.46
N MET A 160 -55.95 -22.37 2.53
CA MET A 160 -55.33 -21.14 3.01
C MET A 160 -53.88 -21.36 3.48
N CYS A 161 -53.60 -22.46 4.16
CA CYS A 161 -52.25 -22.82 4.58
C CYS A 161 -51.35 -23.15 3.38
N GLU A 162 -51.84 -23.94 2.42
CA GLU A 162 -51.11 -24.30 1.21
C GLU A 162 -50.78 -23.06 0.38
N SER A 163 -51.75 -22.17 0.17
CA SER A 163 -51.53 -20.89 -0.53
C SER A 163 -50.48 -20.03 0.16
N ARG A 164 -50.51 -19.94 1.50
CA ARG A 164 -49.51 -19.17 2.28
C ARG A 164 -48.12 -19.79 2.21
N VAL A 165 -48.00 -21.11 2.33
CA VAL A 165 -46.72 -21.81 2.22
C VAL A 165 -46.11 -21.59 0.85
N ASN A 166 -46.88 -21.79 -0.22
CA ASN A 166 -46.43 -21.53 -1.59
C ASN A 166 -46.01 -20.07 -1.79
N GLY A 167 -46.74 -19.12 -1.17
CA GLY A 167 -46.37 -17.70 -1.17
C GLY A 167 -45.04 -17.42 -0.46
N PHE A 168 -44.80 -18.05 0.69
CA PHE A 168 -43.53 -17.92 1.41
C PHE A 168 -42.38 -18.57 0.64
N ASP A 169 -42.58 -19.74 0.03
CA ASP A 169 -41.56 -20.40 -0.76
C ASP A 169 -41.12 -19.53 -1.96
N LEU A 170 -42.08 -18.90 -2.65
CA LEU A 170 -41.78 -17.98 -3.75
C LEU A 170 -41.01 -16.74 -3.26
N GLN A 171 -41.39 -16.16 -2.13
CA GLN A 171 -40.68 -15.03 -1.52
C GLN A 171 -39.26 -15.41 -1.09
N LEU A 172 -39.09 -16.60 -0.51
CA LEU A 172 -37.79 -17.11 -0.07
C LEU A 172 -36.87 -17.38 -1.26
N GLN A 173 -37.40 -17.93 -2.35
CA GLN A 173 -36.66 -18.15 -3.59
C GLN A 173 -36.21 -16.82 -4.20
N LYS A 174 -37.11 -15.83 -4.28
CA LYS A 174 -36.76 -14.50 -4.77
C LYS A 174 -35.70 -13.84 -3.91
N LEU A 175 -35.86 -13.85 -2.58
CA LEU A 175 -34.88 -13.28 -1.65
C LEU A 175 -33.52 -13.97 -1.76
N THR A 176 -33.51 -15.29 -1.95
CA THR A 176 -32.27 -16.07 -2.15
C THR A 176 -31.56 -15.63 -3.43
N GLU A 177 -32.31 -15.43 -4.52
CA GLU A 177 -31.72 -15.00 -5.80
C GLU A 177 -31.21 -13.56 -5.73
N ASP A 178 -31.99 -12.65 -5.15
CA ASP A 178 -31.58 -11.25 -4.92
C ASP A 178 -30.31 -11.18 -4.07
N THR A 179 -30.23 -12.02 -3.02
CA THR A 179 -29.04 -12.13 -2.16
C THR A 179 -27.84 -12.67 -2.92
N LYS A 180 -28.01 -13.71 -3.75
CA LYS A 180 -26.93 -14.24 -4.60
C LYS A 180 -26.40 -13.16 -5.57
N CYS A 181 -27.31 -12.42 -6.20
CA CYS A 181 -26.95 -11.32 -7.10
C CYS A 181 -26.18 -10.23 -6.37
N ALA A 182 -26.63 -9.84 -5.18
CA ALA A 182 -25.95 -8.85 -4.35
C ALA A 182 -24.56 -9.33 -3.91
N VAL A 183 -24.44 -10.58 -3.45
CA VAL A 183 -23.15 -11.18 -3.05
C VAL A 183 -22.19 -11.26 -4.23
N ALA A 184 -22.65 -11.67 -5.41
CA ALA A 184 -21.83 -11.71 -6.63
C ALA A 184 -21.36 -10.31 -7.03
N GLY A 185 -22.24 -9.31 -6.97
CA GLY A 185 -21.89 -7.91 -7.25
C GLY A 185 -20.86 -7.35 -6.27
N VAL A 186 -20.98 -7.67 -4.98
CA VAL A 186 -20.00 -7.29 -3.95
C VAL A 186 -18.66 -8.00 -4.18
N ALA A 187 -18.67 -9.30 -4.46
CA ALA A 187 -17.46 -10.07 -4.76
C ALA A 187 -16.70 -9.52 -5.98
N ALA A 188 -17.43 -9.16 -7.05
CA ALA A 188 -16.83 -8.54 -8.23
C ALA A 188 -16.19 -7.17 -7.91
N ARG A 189 -16.83 -6.36 -7.06
CA ARG A 189 -16.25 -5.09 -6.59
C ARG A 189 -14.99 -5.30 -5.77
N PHE A 190 -14.99 -6.27 -4.85
CA PHE A 190 -13.79 -6.60 -4.07
C PHE A 190 -12.64 -7.07 -4.96
N ALA A 191 -12.90 -7.94 -5.94
CA ALA A 191 -11.87 -8.40 -6.89
C ALA A 191 -11.28 -7.23 -7.70
N ASN A 192 -12.12 -6.29 -8.14
CA ASN A 192 -11.66 -5.09 -8.86
C ASN A 192 -10.89 -4.12 -7.95
N SER A 193 -11.31 -3.94 -6.69
CA SER A 193 -10.56 -3.13 -5.74
C SER A 193 -9.22 -3.76 -5.39
N ASP A 194 -9.14 -5.09 -5.26
CA ASP A 194 -7.88 -5.79 -4.99
C ASP A 194 -6.89 -5.66 -6.16
N SER A 195 -7.37 -5.77 -7.40
CA SER A 195 -6.52 -5.54 -8.59
C SER A 195 -5.99 -4.11 -8.66
N GLN A 196 -6.82 -3.11 -8.33
CA GLN A 196 -6.40 -1.71 -8.24
C GLN A 196 -5.37 -1.49 -7.12
N ILE A 197 -5.53 -2.13 -5.96
CA ILE A 197 -4.57 -2.06 -4.86
C ILE A 197 -3.22 -2.66 -5.28
N GLN A 198 -3.24 -3.82 -5.96
CA GLN A 198 -2.02 -4.45 -6.48
C GLN A 198 -1.33 -3.56 -7.52
N GLU A 199 -2.09 -2.97 -8.45
CA GLU A 199 -1.55 -2.01 -9.43
C GLU A 199 -0.90 -0.82 -8.73
N LEU A 200 -1.61 -0.20 -7.78
CA LEU A 200 -1.12 0.97 -7.04
C LEU A 200 0.14 0.64 -6.24
N SER A 201 0.18 -0.54 -5.62
CA SER A 201 1.36 -1.05 -4.90
C SER A 201 2.57 -1.19 -5.83
N SER A 202 2.37 -1.77 -7.02
CA SER A 202 3.44 -1.90 -8.03
C SER A 202 3.96 -0.55 -8.52
N ARG A 203 3.07 0.43 -8.72
CA ARG A 203 3.44 1.80 -9.10
C ARG A 203 4.21 2.51 -8.00
N LEU A 204 3.80 2.33 -6.75
CA LEU A 204 4.50 2.90 -5.60
C LEU A 204 5.91 2.31 -5.47
N GLN A 205 6.06 1.00 -5.62
CA GLN A 205 7.37 0.35 -5.57
C GLN A 205 8.30 0.87 -6.68
N ARG A 206 7.77 1.08 -7.90
CA ARG A 206 8.53 1.68 -9.01
C ARG A 206 8.96 3.11 -8.70
N LEU A 207 8.05 3.94 -8.18
CA LEU A 207 8.37 5.31 -7.77
C LEU A 207 9.43 5.37 -6.66
N CYS A 208 9.40 4.45 -5.71
CA CYS A 208 10.46 4.35 -4.69
C CYS A 208 11.82 4.00 -5.31
N ALA A 209 11.86 3.07 -6.28
CA ALA A 209 13.08 2.73 -6.99
C ALA A 209 13.62 3.92 -7.82
N ASP A 210 12.73 4.60 -8.56
CA ASP A 210 13.09 5.78 -9.36
C ASP A 210 13.59 6.92 -8.47
N SER A 211 12.95 7.15 -7.31
CA SER A 211 13.39 8.14 -6.32
C SER A 211 14.77 7.83 -5.76
N LYS A 212 15.05 6.57 -5.43
CA LYS A 212 16.38 6.14 -4.98
C LYS A 212 17.45 6.37 -6.06
N ASN A 213 17.17 5.94 -7.29
CA ASN A 213 18.08 6.12 -8.43
C ASN A 213 18.35 7.61 -8.72
N SER A 214 17.32 8.44 -8.60
CA SER A 214 17.43 9.89 -8.75
C SER A 214 18.30 10.50 -7.65
N SER A 215 18.08 10.11 -6.39
CA SER A 215 18.91 10.54 -5.26
C SER A 215 20.39 10.20 -5.46
N GLU A 216 20.70 8.97 -5.87
CA GLU A 216 22.08 8.56 -6.18
C GLU A 216 22.69 9.35 -7.35
N SER A 217 21.87 9.71 -8.34
CA SER A 217 22.32 10.51 -9.49
C SER A 217 22.58 11.96 -9.10
N ILE A 218 21.76 12.53 -8.22
CA ILE A 218 21.96 13.86 -7.64
C ILE A 218 23.25 13.88 -6.81
N GLU A 219 23.48 12.88 -5.96
CA GLU A 219 24.70 12.78 -5.15
C GLU A 219 25.97 12.69 -6.02
N ARG A 220 25.92 11.90 -7.09
CA ARG A 220 27.00 11.84 -8.09
C ARG A 220 27.22 13.19 -8.77
N TYR A 221 26.15 13.90 -9.14
CA TYR A 221 26.24 15.22 -9.77
C TYR A 221 26.85 16.26 -8.83
N VAL A 222 26.38 16.31 -7.58
CA VAL A 222 26.91 17.21 -6.55
C VAL A 222 28.41 16.94 -6.31
N SER A 223 28.80 15.67 -6.23
CA SER A 223 30.21 15.28 -6.09
C SER A 223 31.06 15.71 -7.29
N ALA A 224 30.55 15.53 -8.52
CA ALA A 224 31.25 15.95 -9.73
C ALA A 224 31.43 17.48 -9.81
N VAL A 225 30.38 18.24 -9.48
CA VAL A 225 30.44 19.71 -9.41
C VAL A 225 31.40 20.15 -8.31
N GLY A 226 31.34 19.53 -7.13
CA GLY A 226 32.27 19.81 -6.03
C GLY A 226 33.74 19.62 -6.43
N ASN A 227 34.05 18.51 -7.09
CA ASN A 227 35.40 18.26 -7.60
C ASN A 227 35.84 19.27 -8.67
N LEU A 228 34.95 19.64 -9.59
CA LEU A 228 35.24 20.64 -10.62
C LEU A 228 35.52 22.01 -9.99
N VAL A 229 34.69 22.43 -9.03
CA VAL A 229 34.87 23.69 -8.30
C VAL A 229 36.19 23.67 -7.53
N GLN A 230 36.49 22.59 -6.81
CA GLN A 230 37.75 22.45 -6.09
C GLN A 230 38.95 22.58 -7.03
N GLN A 231 38.92 21.87 -8.17
CA GLN A 231 39.98 21.97 -9.17
C GLN A 231 40.15 23.39 -9.72
N GLN A 232 39.06 24.13 -9.92
CA GLN A 232 39.14 25.54 -10.34
C GLN A 232 39.71 26.43 -9.24
N VAL A 233 39.31 26.23 -7.98
CA VAL A 233 39.87 26.96 -6.83
C VAL A 233 41.38 26.72 -6.72
N ASP A 234 41.83 25.49 -6.87
CA ASP A 234 43.26 25.15 -6.84
C ASP A 234 44.01 25.88 -7.96
N ARG A 235 43.50 25.84 -9.20
CA ARG A 235 44.09 26.58 -10.34
C ARG A 235 44.13 28.09 -10.11
N PHE A 236 43.06 28.68 -9.56
CA PHE A 236 43.05 30.11 -9.25
C PHE A 236 44.04 30.46 -8.13
N THR A 237 44.16 29.58 -7.14
CA THR A 237 45.12 29.74 -6.04
C THR A 237 46.55 29.71 -6.57
N GLU A 238 46.90 28.76 -7.44
CA GLU A 238 48.20 28.71 -8.11
C GLU A 238 48.49 29.99 -8.91
N LYS A 239 47.51 30.47 -9.70
CA LYS A 239 47.64 31.73 -10.45
C LYS A 239 47.80 32.94 -9.52
N ALA A 240 47.08 32.99 -8.42
CA ALA A 240 47.17 34.07 -7.44
C ALA A 240 48.54 34.08 -6.75
N GLU A 241 49.07 32.92 -6.36
CA GLU A 241 50.42 32.80 -5.82
C GLU A 241 51.48 33.19 -6.85
N PHE A 242 51.33 32.78 -8.11
CA PHE A 242 52.18 33.25 -9.20
C PHE A 242 52.17 34.78 -9.33
N LEU A 243 50.99 35.41 -9.34
CA LEU A 243 50.86 36.87 -9.41
C LEU A 243 51.47 37.57 -8.20
N LYS A 244 51.33 37.00 -6.99
CA LYS A 244 52.00 37.52 -5.78
C LYS A 244 53.52 37.44 -5.89
N GLN A 245 54.05 36.34 -6.43
CA GLN A 245 55.49 36.20 -6.66
C GLN A 245 55.98 37.22 -7.69
N LEU A 246 55.28 37.36 -8.82
CA LEU A 246 55.59 38.36 -9.84
C LEU A 246 55.53 39.78 -9.26
N TYR A 247 54.50 40.11 -8.47
CA TYR A 247 54.39 41.40 -7.80
C TYR A 247 55.58 41.66 -6.87
N ARG A 248 55.97 40.68 -6.04
CA ARG A 248 57.18 40.78 -5.20
C ARG A 248 58.41 41.07 -6.05
N HIS A 249 58.64 40.32 -7.12
CA HIS A 249 59.77 40.58 -8.03
C HIS A 249 59.72 41.97 -8.67
N LEU A 250 58.53 42.45 -9.03
CA LEU A 250 58.36 43.78 -9.61
C LEU A 250 58.53 44.91 -8.58
N THR A 251 58.25 44.68 -7.31
CA THR A 251 58.35 45.70 -6.24
C THR A 251 59.67 45.71 -5.49
N VAL A 252 60.46 44.63 -5.54
CA VAL A 252 61.80 44.59 -4.92
C VAL A 252 62.73 45.58 -5.62
N GLU A 253 63.44 46.38 -4.82
CA GLU A 253 64.42 47.34 -5.29
C GLU A 253 65.58 46.65 -6.04
N VAL A 254 66.14 47.43 -6.96
CA VAL A 254 67.18 47.13 -7.95
C VAL A 254 68.09 45.95 -7.60
N SER A 255 68.10 44.95 -8.50
CA SER A 255 69.00 43.80 -8.41
C SER A 255 70.46 44.24 -8.48
N SER A 256 71.24 43.88 -7.47
CA SER A 256 72.69 44.02 -7.50
C SER A 256 73.32 43.04 -8.51
N LEU A 257 74.55 43.33 -8.95
CA LEU A 257 75.30 42.44 -9.84
C LEU A 257 75.42 41.01 -9.28
N ASN A 258 75.62 40.88 -7.96
CA ASN A 258 75.77 39.58 -7.32
C ASN A 258 74.45 38.81 -7.27
N GLU A 259 73.34 39.47 -6.99
CA GLU A 259 72.01 38.84 -7.03
C GLU A 259 71.68 38.36 -8.44
N LEU A 260 72.03 39.13 -9.48
CA LEU A 260 71.81 38.71 -10.87
C LEU A 260 72.66 37.48 -11.24
N LYS A 261 73.93 37.45 -10.81
CA LYS A 261 74.81 36.27 -10.95
C LYS A 261 74.23 35.05 -10.23
N ASP A 262 73.69 35.23 -9.03
CA ASP A 262 73.12 34.14 -8.24
C ASP A 262 71.81 33.61 -8.85
N VAL A 263 70.95 34.48 -9.38
CA VAL A 263 69.73 34.06 -10.12
C VAL A 263 70.13 33.30 -11.39
N MET A 264 71.09 33.82 -12.18
CA MET A 264 71.61 33.11 -13.35
C MET A 264 72.22 31.75 -12.98
N ARG A 265 73.02 31.69 -11.91
CA ARG A 265 73.65 30.46 -11.42
C ARG A 265 72.59 29.43 -11.06
N LYS A 266 71.55 29.81 -10.32
CA LYS A 266 70.42 28.92 -9.98
C LYS A 266 69.73 28.37 -11.22
N CYS A 267 69.46 29.20 -12.22
CA CYS A 267 68.85 28.76 -13.49
C CYS A 267 69.75 27.77 -14.24
N VAL A 268 71.05 28.01 -14.29
CA VAL A 268 72.03 27.13 -14.96
C VAL A 268 72.20 25.82 -14.20
N GLU A 269 72.49 25.86 -12.90
CA GLU A 269 72.70 24.68 -12.06
C GLU A 269 71.48 23.76 -12.06
N TYR A 270 70.28 24.32 -12.00
CA TYR A 270 69.06 23.53 -11.96
C TYR A 270 68.86 22.73 -13.27
N VAL A 271 69.14 23.35 -14.43
CA VAL A 271 69.08 22.67 -15.74
C VAL A 271 70.20 21.63 -15.88
N GLU A 272 71.38 21.87 -15.31
CA GLU A 272 72.51 20.92 -15.37
C GLU A 272 72.41 19.74 -14.39
N ASN A 273 71.71 19.92 -13.27
CA ASN A 273 71.58 18.94 -12.20
C ASN A 273 70.41 17.97 -12.38
N LYS A 274 69.53 18.17 -13.36
CA LYS A 274 68.45 17.22 -13.69
C LYS A 274 68.98 16.10 -14.61
N PRO A 275 69.12 14.85 -14.13
CA PRO A 275 69.80 13.77 -14.86
C PRO A 275 69.04 13.27 -16.10
N HIS A 276 67.71 13.42 -16.16
CA HIS A 276 66.90 13.06 -17.34
C HIS A 276 67.06 14.07 -18.49
N LEU A 277 67.23 15.36 -18.18
CA LEU A 277 67.64 16.36 -19.16
C LEU A 277 69.08 16.07 -19.61
N LYS A 278 70.03 15.83 -18.71
CA LYS A 278 71.45 15.58 -19.06
C LYS A 278 71.70 14.38 -20.00
N LYS A 279 70.98 13.26 -19.82
CA LYS A 279 71.09 12.05 -20.68
C LYS A 279 70.34 12.20 -22.02
N SER A 280 69.23 12.92 -22.04
CA SER A 280 68.47 13.23 -23.27
C SER A 280 69.08 14.41 -24.04
N ALA A 281 69.88 15.26 -23.37
CA ALA A 281 70.34 16.54 -23.87
C ALA A 281 71.40 16.48 -24.97
N ARG A 282 72.23 15.44 -25.00
CA ARG A 282 73.22 15.29 -26.08
C ARG A 282 72.61 14.93 -27.44
N ARG A 283 71.36 14.44 -27.50
CA ARG A 283 70.70 14.06 -28.77
C ARG A 283 69.37 14.77 -29.04
N PHE A 284 68.60 15.14 -28.02
CA PHE A 284 67.27 15.75 -28.17
C PHE A 284 67.17 17.20 -27.67
N LEU A 285 67.88 17.60 -26.60
CA LEU A 285 67.79 18.96 -26.04
C LEU A 285 68.82 19.96 -26.58
N SER A 286 69.80 19.53 -27.39
CA SER A 286 70.64 20.47 -28.16
C SER A 286 69.83 21.36 -29.11
N ASN A 287 68.59 20.97 -29.41
CA ASN A 287 67.62 21.78 -30.15
C ASN A 287 66.53 22.42 -29.25
N SER A 288 66.55 22.19 -27.94
CA SER A 288 65.57 22.80 -27.04
C SER A 288 65.93 24.26 -26.76
N LYS A 289 64.91 25.12 -26.81
CA LYS A 289 65.01 26.55 -26.53
C LYS A 289 65.68 26.83 -25.17
N ILE A 290 65.30 26.08 -24.14
CA ILE A 290 65.82 26.25 -22.76
C ILE A 290 67.29 25.89 -22.66
N TRP A 291 67.72 24.75 -23.20
CA TRP A 291 69.11 24.33 -23.11
C TRP A 291 70.05 25.34 -23.78
N ASN A 292 69.63 25.88 -24.92
CA ASN A 292 70.38 26.89 -25.63
C ASN A 292 70.46 28.21 -24.86
N ILE A 293 69.36 28.65 -24.23
CA ILE A 293 69.38 29.81 -23.33
C ILE A 293 70.34 29.57 -22.17
N CYS A 294 70.20 28.46 -21.44
CA CYS A 294 71.04 28.14 -20.27
C CYS A 294 72.52 27.97 -20.64
N SER A 295 72.85 27.40 -21.81
CA SER A 295 74.24 27.28 -22.27
C SER A 295 74.87 28.65 -22.53
N ASN A 296 74.14 29.56 -23.18
CA ASN A 296 74.61 30.92 -23.42
C ASN A 296 74.72 31.72 -22.11
N LEU A 297 73.75 31.57 -21.20
CA LEU A 297 73.80 32.20 -19.88
C LEU A 297 74.96 31.66 -19.04
N LYS A 298 75.27 30.36 -19.12
CA LYS A 298 76.43 29.75 -18.45
C LYS A 298 77.75 30.34 -18.96
N GLU A 299 77.87 30.52 -20.27
CA GLU A 299 79.05 31.17 -20.86
C GLU A 299 79.19 32.61 -20.34
N LEU A 300 78.11 33.40 -20.33
CA LEU A 300 78.13 34.75 -19.76
C LEU A 300 78.44 34.77 -18.25
N LEU A 301 77.91 33.81 -17.49
CA LEU A 301 78.18 33.69 -16.06
C LEU A 301 79.68 33.44 -15.82
N SER A 302 80.30 32.56 -16.61
CA SER A 302 81.74 32.28 -16.51
C SER A 302 82.61 33.52 -16.79
N ARG A 303 82.22 34.36 -17.76
CA ARG A 303 82.88 35.66 -18.01
C ARG A 303 82.70 36.62 -16.83
N ALA A 304 81.53 36.61 -16.20
CA ALA A 304 81.24 37.45 -15.03
C ALA A 304 82.04 37.03 -13.78
N GLU A 305 82.36 35.75 -13.66
CA GLU A 305 83.17 35.17 -12.58
C GLU A 305 84.67 35.44 -12.77
N GLN A 306 85.13 35.62 -14.00
CA GLN A 306 86.51 36.06 -14.31
C GLN A 306 86.80 37.53 -13.91
N GLY A 307 85.77 38.27 -13.50
CA GLY A 307 85.88 39.61 -12.92
C GLY A 307 85.37 40.70 -13.87
N LEU A 308 84.31 41.39 -13.44
CA LEU A 308 83.81 42.60 -14.09
C LEU A 308 84.25 43.80 -13.26
N THR A 309 85.29 44.50 -13.73
CA THR A 309 85.98 45.54 -12.94
C THR A 309 85.58 46.97 -13.32
N SER A 310 84.94 47.17 -14.48
CA SER A 310 84.45 48.48 -14.91
C SER A 310 82.95 48.49 -15.15
N GLU A 311 82.35 49.67 -15.01
CA GLU A 311 80.91 49.87 -15.20
C GLU A 311 80.46 49.56 -16.64
N ASP A 312 81.29 49.90 -17.64
CA ASP A 312 81.03 49.58 -19.04
C ASP A 312 81.03 48.07 -19.29
N LEU A 313 81.93 47.32 -18.65
CA LEU A 313 81.95 45.86 -18.76
C LEU A 313 80.71 45.24 -18.12
N ILE A 314 80.22 45.80 -17.00
CA ILE A 314 79.00 45.33 -16.34
C ILE A 314 77.77 45.63 -17.18
N ILE A 315 77.66 46.84 -17.75
CA ILE A 315 76.55 47.22 -18.63
C ILE A 315 76.54 46.35 -19.89
N ASN A 316 77.70 46.14 -20.52
CA ASN A 316 77.79 45.28 -21.72
C ASN A 316 77.43 43.83 -21.39
N TRP A 317 77.90 43.30 -20.27
CA TRP A 317 77.53 41.97 -19.81
C TRP A 317 76.02 41.83 -19.56
N ALA A 318 75.41 42.81 -18.89
CA ALA A 318 73.97 42.84 -18.66
C ALA A 318 73.17 42.95 -19.98
N GLN A 319 73.62 43.78 -20.92
CA GLN A 319 73.01 43.87 -22.24
C GLN A 319 73.10 42.55 -23.02
N ASP A 320 74.20 41.81 -22.88
CA ASP A 320 74.35 40.50 -23.53
C ASP A 320 73.38 39.46 -22.97
N ILE A 321 73.04 39.52 -21.66
CA ILE A 321 71.96 38.70 -21.09
C ILE A 321 70.63 39.04 -21.75
N VAL A 322 70.29 40.33 -21.86
CA VAL A 322 69.04 40.77 -22.52
C VAL A 322 68.99 40.30 -23.97
N LYS A 323 70.08 40.47 -24.73
CA LYS A 323 70.17 39.99 -26.13
C LYS A 323 69.94 38.49 -26.26
N ILE A 324 70.49 37.69 -25.34
CA ILE A 324 70.24 36.24 -25.33
C ILE A 324 68.75 35.99 -25.13
N LEU A 325 68.13 36.59 -24.11
CA LEU A 325 66.72 36.34 -23.80
C LEU A 325 65.80 36.82 -24.94
N ASP A 326 66.08 37.98 -25.55
CA ASP A 326 65.35 38.52 -26.69
C ASP A 326 65.49 37.65 -27.94
N LYS A 327 66.69 37.11 -28.22
CA LYS A 327 66.94 36.23 -29.37
C LYS A 327 65.98 35.04 -29.39
N TYR A 328 65.64 34.52 -28.22
CA TYR A 328 64.75 33.37 -28.12
C TYR A 328 63.28 33.75 -28.02
N LYS A 329 62.88 35.03 -27.96
CA LYS A 329 61.47 35.46 -27.91
C LYS A 329 60.62 34.64 -26.93
N LEU A 330 60.74 34.93 -25.64
CA LEU A 330 60.07 34.20 -24.56
C LEU A 330 58.53 34.10 -24.73
N ASN A 331 57.93 35.05 -25.47
CA ASN A 331 56.49 35.14 -25.70
C ASN A 331 55.95 34.21 -26.80
N GLU A 332 56.82 33.67 -27.67
CA GLU A 332 56.47 32.73 -28.74
C GLU A 332 56.81 31.31 -28.27
N PHE A 333 56.04 30.80 -27.32
CA PHE A 333 56.19 29.44 -26.80
C PHE A 333 55.12 28.52 -27.40
N ASN A 334 55.57 27.46 -28.08
CA ASN A 334 54.69 26.50 -28.73
C ASN A 334 54.65 25.17 -27.97
N GLU A 335 53.58 24.39 -28.16
CA GLU A 335 53.43 23.07 -27.54
C GLU A 335 54.54 22.08 -27.98
N GLU A 336 55.15 22.33 -29.15
CA GLU A 336 56.33 21.62 -29.65
C GLU A 336 57.56 21.78 -28.74
N ASP A 337 57.70 22.91 -28.02
CA ASP A 337 58.78 23.14 -27.06
C ASP A 337 58.65 22.23 -25.81
N LEU A 338 57.45 21.69 -25.55
CA LEU A 338 57.13 20.76 -24.45
C LEU A 338 57.10 19.29 -24.88
N SER A 339 57.18 19.02 -26.19
CA SER A 339 57.07 17.67 -26.74
C SER A 339 58.13 16.70 -26.22
N SER A 340 59.27 17.22 -25.77
CA SER A 340 60.39 16.45 -25.23
C SER A 340 60.29 16.15 -23.73
N CYS A 341 59.37 16.79 -23.01
CA CYS A 341 59.16 16.58 -21.58
C CYS A 341 58.36 15.29 -21.33
N LYS A 342 58.86 14.42 -20.45
CA LYS A 342 58.31 13.06 -20.25
C LYS A 342 57.22 12.99 -19.19
N ASP A 343 57.20 13.93 -18.26
CA ASP A 343 56.23 14.00 -17.17
C ASP A 343 55.67 15.42 -16.98
N ASP A 344 54.53 15.51 -16.28
CA ASP A 344 53.83 16.78 -16.04
C ASP A 344 54.62 17.72 -15.12
N GLU A 345 55.50 17.17 -14.26
CA GLU A 345 56.40 17.96 -13.42
C GLU A 345 57.46 18.69 -14.26
N GLU A 346 58.09 18.01 -15.23
CA GLU A 346 59.06 18.56 -16.17
C GLU A 346 58.40 19.60 -17.08
N ARG A 347 57.17 19.33 -17.56
CA ARG A 347 56.38 20.30 -18.34
C ARG A 347 56.04 21.55 -17.54
N SER A 348 55.58 21.39 -16.30
CA SER A 348 55.27 22.50 -15.40
C SER A 348 56.53 23.33 -15.12
N PHE A 349 57.67 22.67 -14.91
CA PHE A 349 58.95 23.32 -14.69
C PHE A 349 59.43 24.12 -15.91
N VAL A 350 59.40 23.54 -17.11
CA VAL A 350 59.77 24.21 -18.36
C VAL A 350 58.92 25.45 -18.59
N LYS A 351 57.60 25.36 -18.32
CA LYS A 351 56.70 26.51 -18.35
C LYS A 351 57.11 27.57 -17.33
N ASN A 352 57.40 27.18 -16.08
CA ASN A 352 57.81 28.14 -15.06
C ASN A 352 59.10 28.87 -15.46
N LEU A 353 60.09 28.18 -16.01
CA LEU A 353 61.36 28.79 -16.42
C LEU A 353 61.16 29.85 -17.53
N LEU A 354 60.33 29.52 -18.53
CA LEU A 354 60.11 30.37 -19.70
C LEU A 354 59.16 31.54 -19.45
N PHE A 355 58.11 31.34 -18.67
CA PHE A 355 57.08 32.36 -18.42
C PHE A 355 57.36 33.22 -17.19
N VAL A 356 58.24 32.77 -16.30
CA VAL A 356 58.46 33.40 -14.99
C VAL A 356 59.92 33.76 -14.81
N GLU A 357 60.79 32.77 -14.69
CA GLU A 357 62.19 32.99 -14.28
C GLU A 357 62.99 33.81 -15.31
N PHE A 358 62.89 33.49 -16.60
CA PHE A 358 63.61 34.25 -17.64
C PHE A 358 63.07 35.68 -17.85
N PRO A 359 61.74 35.92 -17.91
CA PRO A 359 61.21 37.28 -17.93
C PRO A 359 61.63 38.10 -16.70
N ILE A 360 61.61 37.50 -15.51
CA ILE A 360 62.09 38.16 -14.27
C ILE A 360 63.58 38.47 -14.38
N LEU A 361 64.40 37.52 -14.85
CA LEU A 361 65.83 37.74 -15.09
C LEU A 361 66.05 38.90 -16.07
N GLN A 362 65.28 38.97 -17.15
CA GLN A 362 65.36 40.05 -18.14
C GLN A 362 65.01 41.41 -17.50
N ILE A 363 63.91 41.49 -16.74
CA ILE A 363 63.49 42.70 -16.04
C ILE A 363 64.56 43.17 -15.06
N ASN A 364 65.11 42.26 -14.25
CA ASN A 364 66.16 42.56 -13.28
C ASN A 364 67.45 43.05 -13.95
N THR A 365 67.80 42.45 -15.08
CA THR A 365 68.95 42.86 -15.90
C THR A 365 68.76 44.27 -16.47
N LEU A 366 67.58 44.56 -17.02
CA LEU A 366 67.24 45.89 -17.54
C LEU A 366 67.26 46.94 -16.42
N ARG A 367 66.74 46.61 -15.23
CA ARG A 367 66.82 47.46 -14.05
C ARG A 367 68.27 47.77 -13.68
N LEU A 368 69.15 46.77 -13.63
CA LEU A 368 70.56 46.97 -13.35
C LEU A 368 71.18 47.97 -14.35
N VAL A 369 70.94 47.78 -15.65
CA VAL A 369 71.44 48.68 -16.72
C VAL A 369 70.93 50.11 -16.53
N VAL A 370 69.64 50.30 -16.27
CA VAL A 370 69.05 51.64 -16.07
C VAL A 370 69.66 52.32 -14.86
N ASN A 371 69.79 51.62 -13.73
CA ASN A 371 70.34 52.21 -12.51
C ASN A 371 71.82 52.56 -12.65
N MET A 372 72.63 51.69 -13.25
CA MET A 372 74.03 52.02 -13.50
C MET A 372 74.17 53.25 -14.41
N ARG A 373 73.35 53.33 -15.48
CA ARG A 373 73.33 54.52 -16.36
C ARG A 373 72.87 55.77 -15.63
N GLN A 374 71.88 55.67 -14.75
CA GLN A 374 71.40 56.78 -13.95
C GLN A 374 72.49 57.27 -12.98
N GLU A 375 73.24 56.36 -12.33
CA GLU A 375 74.35 56.72 -11.46
C GLU A 375 75.55 57.32 -12.21
N ILE A 376 75.84 56.84 -13.43
CA ILE A 376 76.81 57.48 -14.34
C ILE A 376 76.37 58.89 -14.70
N LEU A 377 75.10 59.07 -15.07
CA LEU A 377 74.55 60.37 -15.43
C LEU A 377 74.58 61.35 -14.24
N LYS A 378 74.16 60.91 -13.05
CA LYS A 378 74.24 61.71 -11.80
C LYS A 378 75.67 62.16 -11.51
N ARG A 379 76.65 61.25 -11.57
CA ARG A 379 78.07 61.60 -11.38
C ARG A 379 78.57 62.56 -12.44
N SER A 380 78.18 62.38 -13.70
CA SER A 380 78.55 63.28 -14.80
C SER A 380 77.96 64.68 -14.60
N CYS A 381 76.69 64.77 -14.20
CA CYS A 381 76.05 66.05 -13.85
C CYS A 381 76.70 66.71 -12.64
N ALA A 382 77.02 65.94 -11.58
CA ALA A 382 77.71 66.46 -10.39
C ALA A 382 79.13 66.95 -10.73
N ALA A 383 79.86 66.25 -11.58
CA ALA A 383 81.17 66.67 -12.06
C ALA A 383 81.09 67.94 -12.93
N ALA A 384 80.11 68.02 -13.82
CA ALA A 384 79.87 69.21 -14.64
C ALA A 384 79.48 70.43 -13.77
N GLN A 385 78.64 70.22 -12.76
CA GLN A 385 78.28 71.25 -11.78
C GLN A 385 79.52 71.71 -10.99
N GLY A 386 80.32 70.77 -10.45
CA GLY A 386 81.55 71.10 -9.72
C GLY A 386 82.58 71.83 -10.59
N PHE A 387 82.68 71.48 -11.89
CA PHE A 387 83.53 72.20 -12.84
C PHE A 387 83.02 73.63 -13.11
N ALA A 388 81.71 73.80 -13.31
CA ALA A 388 81.11 75.13 -13.48
C ALA A 388 81.32 76.01 -12.23
N GLU A 389 81.11 75.46 -11.03
CA GLU A 389 81.37 76.14 -9.76
C GLU A 389 82.86 76.49 -9.59
N SER A 390 83.78 75.61 -10.00
CA SER A 390 85.22 75.87 -9.98
C SER A 390 85.64 77.00 -10.91
N ILE A 391 85.05 77.10 -12.12
CA ILE A 391 85.33 78.20 -13.05
C ILE A 391 84.87 79.53 -12.43
N ILE A 392 83.65 79.57 -11.89
CA ILE A 392 83.08 80.77 -11.27
C ILE A 392 83.93 81.21 -10.06
N SER A 393 84.40 80.26 -9.25
CA SER A 393 85.28 80.50 -8.10
C SER A 393 86.68 81.01 -8.49
N SER A 394 87.24 80.55 -9.61
CA SER A 394 88.58 80.96 -10.07
C SER A 394 88.63 82.35 -10.73
N CYS A 395 87.47 82.96 -11.01
CA CYS A 395 87.36 84.29 -11.63
C CYS A 395 87.26 85.44 -10.61
N THR A 396 87.42 85.18 -9.31
CA THR A 396 87.37 86.22 -8.27
C THR A 396 88.68 86.26 -7.47
N THR A 397 89.34 87.43 -7.48
CA THR A 397 90.65 87.88 -6.90
C THR A 397 91.84 87.80 -7.87
N ASP A 398 92.56 88.86 -8.29
CA ASP A 398 92.64 90.33 -8.08
C ASP A 398 93.29 90.91 -9.38
N ASP A 399 93.15 92.14 -9.88
CA ASP A 399 93.15 93.44 -9.23
C ASP A 399 92.70 94.57 -10.20
N SER A 400 92.36 95.73 -9.63
CA SER A 400 91.84 96.97 -10.23
C SER A 400 92.42 97.47 -11.58
N VAL A 401 91.57 97.91 -12.52
CA VAL A 401 91.49 99.29 -13.07
C VAL A 401 90.10 99.56 -13.66
N VAL A 402 89.47 100.60 -13.12
CA VAL A 402 88.40 101.48 -13.64
C VAL A 402 87.94 101.25 -15.09
N GLY A 403 86.62 101.03 -15.28
CA GLY A 403 85.97 101.36 -16.55
C GLY A 403 84.67 100.64 -16.90
N SER A 404 83.54 101.18 -16.42
CA SER A 404 82.25 101.23 -17.13
C SER A 404 81.42 99.96 -17.33
N GLY A 405 80.28 99.92 -16.62
CA GLY A 405 78.98 99.79 -17.29
C GLY A 405 78.46 98.40 -17.65
N ARG A 406 77.96 97.66 -16.63
CA ARG A 406 76.65 96.97 -16.58
C ARG A 406 76.09 96.40 -17.91
N LEU A 407 76.01 95.07 -18.00
CA LEU A 407 74.74 94.31 -17.98
C LEU A 407 74.99 92.80 -18.23
N MET A 408 74.48 91.99 -17.29
CA MET A 408 74.34 90.54 -17.36
C MET A 408 73.39 90.12 -18.49
N PRO A 409 73.50 88.85 -18.95
CA PRO A 409 72.32 88.03 -19.10
C PRO A 409 72.40 86.81 -18.18
N ALA A 410 71.48 86.78 -17.22
CA ALA A 410 71.11 85.57 -16.51
C ALA A 410 70.44 84.61 -17.51
N LEU A 411 71.06 83.46 -17.78
CA LEU A 411 70.37 82.35 -18.41
C LEU A 411 69.64 81.55 -17.32
N SER A 412 68.37 81.89 -17.14
CA SER A 412 67.42 81.17 -16.29
C SER A 412 67.15 79.79 -16.88
N VAL A 413 67.47 78.73 -16.13
CA VAL A 413 66.97 77.38 -16.36
C VAL A 413 65.55 77.34 -15.82
N HIS A 414 64.56 77.51 -16.70
CA HIS A 414 63.16 77.25 -16.36
C HIS A 414 62.93 75.74 -16.29
N THR A 415 62.72 75.24 -15.07
CA THR A 415 61.93 74.04 -14.80
C THR A 415 60.52 74.25 -15.33
N ALA A 416 60.12 73.48 -16.34
CA ALA A 416 58.72 73.37 -16.73
C ALA A 416 58.02 72.42 -15.77
N GLY A 417 57.22 73.00 -14.87
CA GLY A 417 56.23 72.29 -14.09
C GLY A 417 55.17 71.68 -15.00
N ILE A 418 54.71 70.50 -14.60
CA ILE A 418 53.59 69.79 -15.20
C ILE A 418 52.33 70.49 -14.69
N ASP A 419 51.65 71.20 -15.59
CA ASP A 419 50.30 71.71 -15.34
C ASP A 419 49.27 70.60 -15.57
N ASP A 420 48.38 70.56 -14.59
CA ASP A 420 47.19 69.75 -14.42
C ASP A 420 46.02 70.42 -15.17
N HIS A 421 45.33 69.67 -16.02
CA HIS A 421 43.96 69.98 -16.50
C HIS A 421 43.29 68.69 -17.02
N SER A 422 42.48 68.05 -16.16
CA SER A 422 41.00 67.93 -16.28
C SER A 422 40.41 68.14 -17.70
N VAL A 423 39.46 67.42 -18.32
CA VAL A 423 38.35 66.50 -17.97
C VAL A 423 37.89 65.89 -19.32
N THR A 424 37.36 64.65 -19.37
CA THR A 424 36.03 64.38 -19.98
C THR A 424 35.51 62.97 -19.69
N GLU A 425 34.37 63.00 -19.00
CA GLU A 425 33.22 62.10 -18.98
C GLU A 425 33.21 60.92 -19.97
N GLY A 426 32.81 59.78 -19.42
CA GLY A 426 32.39 58.59 -20.13
C GLY A 426 31.65 57.70 -19.14
N ASP A 427 30.39 58.04 -18.91
CA ASP A 427 29.38 57.13 -18.35
C ASP A 427 29.42 55.82 -19.12
N ASP A 428 29.44 54.68 -18.41
CA ASP A 428 28.90 53.44 -18.97
C ASP A 428 28.39 52.52 -17.86
N ASP A 429 27.14 52.15 -18.08
CA ASP A 429 26.19 51.50 -17.18
C ASP A 429 26.63 50.13 -16.65
N TYR A 430 26.36 49.96 -15.34
CA TYR A 430 26.28 48.68 -14.67
C TYR A 430 25.05 47.90 -15.17
N SER A 431 25.21 47.11 -16.24
CA SER A 431 24.18 46.15 -16.66
C SER A 431 24.21 44.91 -15.75
N SER A 432 23.34 44.93 -14.73
CA SER A 432 22.97 43.75 -13.95
C SER A 432 22.14 42.81 -14.81
N ARG A 433 22.72 41.69 -15.22
CA ARG A 433 22.04 40.67 -16.00
C ARG A 433 21.21 39.80 -15.07
N GLU A 434 19.91 40.10 -15.00
CA GLU A 434 18.90 39.22 -14.40
C GLU A 434 18.91 37.86 -15.10
N VAL A 435 19.08 36.80 -14.29
CA VAL A 435 18.92 35.42 -14.71
C VAL A 435 17.42 35.12 -14.71
N MET A 436 16.85 35.02 -15.91
CA MET A 436 15.49 34.53 -16.13
C MET A 436 15.41 33.06 -15.70
N VAL A 437 14.64 32.79 -14.65
CA VAL A 437 14.21 31.44 -14.26
C VAL A 437 12.96 31.12 -15.08
N GLU A 438 13.09 30.24 -16.08
CA GLU A 438 11.94 29.68 -16.79
C GLU A 438 11.13 28.78 -15.85
N HIS A 439 9.93 29.24 -15.49
CA HIS A 439 8.91 28.41 -14.86
C HIS A 439 8.29 27.46 -15.90
N MET A 440 8.60 26.16 -15.79
CA MET A 440 7.77 25.09 -16.34
C MET A 440 6.67 24.71 -15.35
N THR A 441 5.40 25.00 -15.67
CA THR A 441 4.15 24.30 -15.27
C THR A 441 2.98 25.14 -15.83
N SER A 442 1.86 24.66 -16.34
CA SER A 442 1.23 23.34 -16.42
C SER A 442 0.11 23.45 -17.48
N LYS A 443 0.06 22.55 -18.45
CA LYS A 443 -1.10 22.43 -19.36
C LYS A 443 -2.27 21.85 -18.56
N THR A 444 -3.30 22.67 -18.35
CA THR A 444 -4.61 22.22 -17.90
C THR A 444 -5.29 21.43 -19.03
N HIS A 445 -5.48 20.13 -18.81
CA HIS A 445 -6.31 19.31 -19.68
C HIS A 445 -7.79 19.63 -19.46
N LYS A 446 -8.48 19.82 -20.59
CA LYS A 446 -9.93 20.03 -20.71
C LYS A 446 -10.72 18.95 -19.98
N SER A 447 -11.63 19.38 -19.12
CA SER A 447 -12.78 18.60 -18.64
C SER A 447 -13.78 18.40 -19.78
N SER A 448 -13.78 17.22 -20.39
CA SER A 448 -14.86 16.77 -21.27
C SER A 448 -15.94 16.07 -20.44
N ARG A 449 -17.05 16.78 -20.23
CA ARG A 449 -18.29 16.27 -19.64
C ARG A 449 -19.05 15.47 -20.72
N PRO A 450 -19.41 14.18 -20.52
CA PRO A 450 -20.38 13.53 -21.37
C PRO A 450 -21.78 13.86 -20.89
N THR A 451 -22.59 14.35 -21.81
CA THR A 451 -24.05 14.30 -21.76
C THR A 451 -24.51 12.84 -21.80
N SER A 452 -25.33 12.42 -20.83
CA SER A 452 -26.20 11.25 -20.99
C SER A 452 -27.63 11.67 -20.70
N SER A 453 -28.40 11.74 -21.77
CA SER A 453 -29.84 11.56 -21.81
C SER A 453 -30.20 10.15 -21.33
N LEU A 454 -30.99 10.07 -20.26
CA LEU A 454 -32.10 9.13 -20.05
C LEU A 454 -32.84 9.54 -18.78
#